data_AF-A0A6M0CNB4-F1
#
_entry.id   AF-A0A6M0CNB4-F1
#
_cell.length_a   1.000
_cell.length_b   1.000
_cell.length_c   1.000
_cell.angle_alpha   90.00
_cell.angle_beta   90.00
_cell.angle_gamma   90.00
#
_symmetry.space_group_name_H-M   'P 1'
#
loop_
_entity.id
_entity.type
_entity.pdbx_description
1 polymer ?
#
loop_
_entity_poly.entity_id
_entity_poly.type
_entity_poly.pdbx_seq_one_letter_code
_entity_poly.pdbx_strand_id
1 'polypeptide(L)'
;MAKSLDKKHREKVEQQKTRLIQAGGGAKPKLSVEYLLVLTLIYLRQSLTFQVLGLLFQVSESTANNIFNYWLKILEDGLPPSL
;
A
#
# COMPACT_ATOMS: atom_id res chain seq x y z
N MET A 1 12.53 -3.82 -7.16
CA MET A 1 11.28 -4.22 -7.86
C MET A 1 10.05 -3.49 -7.31
N ALA A 2 9.66 -3.69 -6.04
CA ALA A 2 8.46 -3.06 -5.46
C ALA A 2 8.43 -1.51 -5.51
N LYS A 3 9.55 -0.83 -5.21
CA LYS A 3 9.65 0.64 -5.32
C LYS A 3 9.41 1.16 -6.74
N SER A 4 9.73 0.38 -7.78
CA SER A 4 9.48 0.76 -9.18
C SER A 4 8.02 0.56 -9.59
N LEU A 5 7.34 -0.43 -9.01
CA LEU A 5 5.92 -0.68 -9.27
C LEU A 5 5.05 0.38 -8.60
N ASP A 6 5.37 0.75 -7.35
CA ASP A 6 4.74 1.86 -6.64
C ASP A 6 4.87 3.18 -7.42
N LYS A 7 6.06 3.48 -7.95
CA LYS A 7 6.27 4.67 -8.80
C LYS A 7 5.37 4.66 -10.04
N LYS A 8 5.32 3.56 -10.79
CA LYS A 8 4.45 3.43 -11.97
C LYS A 8 2.97 3.56 -11.62
N HIS A 9 2.54 2.97 -10.50
CA HIS A 9 1.16 3.07 -10.05
C HIS A 9 0.80 4.52 -9.67
N ARG A 10 1.69 5.23 -8.95
CA ARG A 10 1.51 6.66 -8.66
C ARG A 10 1.42 7.49 -9.93
N GLU A 11 2.28 7.25 -10.92
CA GLU A 11 2.24 7.95 -12.21
C GLU A 11 0.90 7.74 -12.94
N LYS A 12 0.37 6.52 -12.97
CA LYS A 12 -0.97 6.23 -13.53
C LYS A 12 -2.07 6.99 -12.79
N VAL A 13 -2.06 6.96 -11.46
CA VAL A 13 -3.06 7.65 -10.63
C VAL A 13 -2.98 9.16 -10.82
N GLU A 14 -1.77 9.72 -10.94
CA GLU A 14 -1.58 11.16 -11.15
C GLU A 14 -2.01 11.62 -12.55
N GLN A 15 -1.85 10.80 -13.59
CA GLN A 15 -2.36 11.10 -14.94
C GLN A 15 -3.89 11.15 -15.00
N GLN A 16 -4.58 10.44 -14.11
CA GLN A 16 -6.05 10.38 -14.08
C GLN A 16 -6.70 11.44 -13.16
N LYS A 17 -5.91 12.20 -12.39
CA LYS A 17 -6.43 13.18 -11.43
C LYS A 17 -6.65 14.55 -12.07
N THR A 18 -7.90 15.02 -12.08
CA THR A 18 -8.23 16.44 -12.25
C THR A 18 -8.07 17.15 -10.89
N ARG A 19 -7.03 17.98 -10.73
CA ARG A 19 -6.66 18.56 -9.43
C ARG A 19 -7.27 19.95 -9.20
N LEU A 20 -7.90 20.17 -8.05
CA LEU A 20 -8.27 21.50 -7.53
C LEU A 20 -7.12 22.14 -6.72
N ILE A 21 -6.19 21.34 -6.18
CA ILE A 21 -5.10 21.76 -5.27
C ILE A 21 -3.75 21.32 -5.86
N GLN A 22 -2.69 22.08 -5.59
CA GLN A 22 -1.32 21.77 -6.05
C GLN A 22 -0.81 20.40 -5.55
N ALA A 23 0.13 19.84 -6.32
CA ALA A 23 0.82 18.60 -5.99
C ALA A 23 1.52 18.69 -4.63
N GLY A 24 1.39 17.67 -3.78
CA GLY A 24 2.26 17.52 -2.61
C GLY A 24 1.68 17.98 -1.27
N GLY A 25 0.40 18.38 -1.20
CA GLY A 25 -0.26 18.71 0.07
C GLY A 25 -0.58 17.51 0.99
N GLY A 26 -0.23 16.28 0.59
CA GLY A 26 -0.52 15.07 1.36
C GLY A 26 0.49 14.81 2.47
N ALA A 27 0.03 14.24 3.58
CA ALA A 27 0.90 13.78 4.66
C ALA A 27 1.86 12.68 4.16
N LYS A 28 3.13 12.78 4.56
CA LYS A 28 4.12 11.74 4.27
C LYS A 28 3.72 10.44 4.99
N PRO A 29 3.89 9.26 4.36
CA PRO A 29 3.57 8.00 5.00
C PRO A 29 4.42 7.79 6.25
N LYS A 30 3.79 7.31 7.34
CA LYS A 30 4.45 7.06 8.63
C LYS A 30 5.44 5.88 8.60
N LEU A 31 5.28 4.94 7.65
CA LEU A 31 6.06 3.70 7.56
C LEU A 31 6.92 3.68 6.29
N SER A 32 8.10 3.05 6.40
CA SER A 32 8.92 2.73 5.22
C SER A 32 8.19 1.74 4.31
N VAL A 33 8.47 1.80 3.00
CA VAL A 33 7.95 0.87 1.99
C VAL A 33 8.19 -0.59 2.37
N GLU A 34 9.33 -0.92 2.98
CA GLU A 34 9.60 -2.30 3.42
C GLU A 34 8.56 -2.78 4.45
N TYR A 35 8.24 -1.95 5.45
CA TYR A 35 7.24 -2.30 6.47
C TYR A 35 5.85 -2.47 5.87
N LEU A 36 5.48 -1.64 4.90
CA LEU A 36 4.19 -1.76 4.22
C LEU A 36 4.07 -3.09 3.45
N LEU A 37 5.15 -3.52 2.79
CA LEU A 37 5.19 -4.81 2.10
C LEU A 37 5.13 -5.98 3.06
N VAL A 38 5.87 -5.92 4.18
CA VAL A 38 5.83 -6.98 5.20
C VAL A 38 4.43 -7.09 5.80
N LEU A 39 3.73 -5.98 6.06
CA LEU A 39 2.33 -5.98 6.51
C LEU A 39 1.45 -6.75 5.53
N THR A 40 1.54 -6.45 4.24
CA THR A 40 0.75 -7.12 3.19
C THR A 40 1.08 -8.60 3.09
N LEU A 41 2.36 -8.99 3.11
CA LEU A 41 2.77 -10.39 3.02
C LEU A 41 2.35 -11.21 4.25
N ILE A 42 2.40 -10.63 5.45
CA ILE A 42 1.92 -11.27 6.67
C ILE A 42 0.41 -11.52 6.57
N TYR A 43 -0.37 -10.53 6.12
CA TYR A 43 -1.80 -10.70 5.90
C TYR A 43 -2.07 -11.85 4.93
N LEU A 44 -1.42 -11.87 3.77
CA LEU A 44 -1.63 -12.90 2.75
C LEU A 44 -1.24 -14.31 3.23
N ARG A 45 -0.19 -14.43 4.04
CA ARG A 45 0.29 -15.74 4.51
C ARG A 45 -0.49 -16.29 5.71
N GLN A 46 -0.88 -15.42 6.63
CA GLN A 46 -1.37 -15.81 7.96
C GLN A 46 -2.83 -15.44 8.17
N SER A 47 -3.44 -14.69 7.27
CA SER A 47 -4.84 -14.22 7.34
C SER A 47 -5.18 -13.54 8.67
N LEU A 48 -4.23 -12.76 9.22
CA LEU A 48 -4.43 -12.02 10.46
C LEU A 48 -5.49 -10.91 10.31
N THR A 49 -6.16 -10.57 11.40
CA THR A 49 -7.09 -9.42 11.41
C THR A 49 -6.31 -8.10 11.30
N PHE A 50 -6.95 -7.08 10.71
CA PHE A 50 -6.34 -5.75 10.60
C PHE A 50 -6.11 -5.07 11.96
N GLN A 51 -6.81 -5.50 13.01
CA GLN A 51 -6.60 -5.05 14.39
C GLN A 51 -5.24 -5.53 14.90
N VAL A 52 -4.93 -6.82 14.71
CA VAL A 52 -3.64 -7.40 15.09
C VAL A 52 -2.51 -6.80 14.25
N LEU A 53 -2.70 -6.62 12.95
CA LEU A 53 -1.72 -5.94 12.10
C LEU A 53 -1.51 -4.48 12.52
N GLY A 54 -2.58 -3.76 12.85
CA GLY A 54 -2.50 -2.42 13.38
C GLY A 54 -1.63 -2.34 14.64
N LEU A 55 -1.80 -3.31 15.55
CA LEU A 55 -0.98 -3.41 16.76
C LEU A 55 0.50 -3.71 16.44
N LEU A 56 0.76 -4.69 15.58
CA LEU A 56 2.13 -5.10 15.19
C LEU A 56 2.92 -3.98 14.50
N PHE A 57 2.25 -3.15 13.72
CA PHE A 57 2.86 -2.08 12.93
C PHE A 57 2.64 -0.68 13.53
N GLN A 58 2.05 -0.58 14.72
CA GLN A 58 1.72 0.68 15.41
C GLN A 58 0.92 1.67 14.54
N VAL A 59 -0.08 1.15 13.83
CA VAL A 59 -1.02 1.92 13.00
C VAL A 59 -2.46 1.59 13.39
N SER A 60 -3.41 2.45 13.02
CA SER A 60 -4.82 2.10 13.22
C SER A 60 -5.25 0.96 12.30
N GLU A 61 -6.28 0.21 12.69
CA GLU A 61 -6.89 -0.84 11.86
C GLU A 61 -7.21 -0.34 10.44
N SER A 62 -7.86 0.81 10.33
CA SER A 62 -8.18 1.45 9.05
C SER A 62 -6.92 1.77 8.23
N THR A 63 -5.84 2.19 8.88
CA THR A 63 -4.56 2.45 8.21
C THR A 63 -3.95 1.16 7.68
N ALA A 64 -3.94 0.08 8.48
CA ALA A 64 -3.48 -1.24 8.03
C ALA A 64 -4.28 -1.76 6.84
N ASN A 65 -5.62 -1.63 6.88
CA ASN A 65 -6.50 -1.99 5.76
C ASN A 65 -6.20 -1.19 4.49
N ASN A 66 -6.02 0.13 4.61
CA ASN A 66 -5.70 0.99 3.45
C ASN A 66 -4.34 0.63 2.85
N ILE A 67 -3.34 0.35 3.68
CA ILE A 67 -2.01 -0.11 3.25
C ILE A 67 -2.14 -1.43 2.49
N PHE A 68 -2.85 -2.41 3.06
CA PHE A 68 -3.04 -3.72 2.44
C PHE A 68 -3.67 -3.60 1.05
N ASN A 69 -4.82 -2.92 0.95
CA ASN A 69 -5.55 -2.77 -0.32
C ASN A 69 -4.73 -2.02 -1.38
N TYR A 70 -3.94 -1.02 -0.97
CA TYR A 70 -3.07 -0.29 -1.88
C TYR A 70 -2.00 -1.21 -2.48
N TRP A 71 -1.28 -1.96 -1.63
CA TRP A 71 -0.22 -2.85 -2.10
C TRP A 71 -0.77 -4.08 -2.82
N LEU A 72 -1.92 -4.60 -2.42
CA LEU A 72 -2.57 -5.72 -3.11
C LEU A 72 -2.80 -5.38 -4.59
N LYS A 73 -3.39 -4.22 -4.90
CA LYS A 73 -3.59 -3.76 -6.29
C LYS A 73 -2.29 -3.63 -7.08
N ILE A 74 -1.23 -3.13 -6.44
CA ILE A 74 0.09 -3.01 -7.08
C ILE A 74 0.70 -4.38 -7.36
N LEU A 75 0.50 -5.34 -6.44
CA LEU A 75 0.97 -6.71 -6.58
C LEU A 75 0.17 -7.45 -7.65
N GLU A 76 -1.16 -7.30 -7.71
CA GLU A 76 -2.01 -7.85 -8.77
C GLU A 76 -1.59 -7.37 -10.16
N ASP A 77 -1.30 -6.08 -10.32
CA ASP A 77 -0.80 -5.51 -11.59
C ASP A 77 0.60 -6.03 -11.98
N GLY A 78 1.40 -6.47 -10.99
CA GLY A 78 2.82 -6.76 -11.15
C GLY A 78 3.19 -8.24 -11.11
N LEU A 79 2.35 -9.10 -10.55
CA LEU A 79 2.56 -10.54 -10.44
C LEU A 79 1.76 -11.28 -11.50
N PRO A 80 2.32 -12.34 -12.10
CA PRO A 80 1.56 -13.20 -12.99
C PRO A 80 0.43 -13.89 -12.20
N PRO A 81 -0.72 -14.16 -12.82
CA PRO A 81 -1.91 -14.76 -12.17
C PRO A 81 -1.71 -16.21 -11.69
N SER A 82 -0.49 -16.74 -11.77
CA SER A 82 -0.14 -18.14 -11.49
C SER A 82 0.47 -18.35 -10.10
N LEU A 83 0.35 -17.40 -9.18
CA LEU A 83 0.78 -17.54 -7.78
C LEU A 83 -0.30 -18.18 -6.90
#